data_AF-A0A7Y8VQU4-F1
#
_entry.id   AF-A0A7Y8VQU4-F1
#
_cell.length_a   1.000
_cell.length_b   1.000
_cell.length_c   1.000
_cell.angle_alpha   90.00
_cell.angle_beta   90.00
_cell.angle_gamma   90.00
#
_symmetry.space_group_name_H-M   'P 1'
#
loop_
_entity.id
_entity.type
_entity.pdbx_description
1 polymer ?
#
loop_
_entity_poly.entity_id
_entity_poly.type
_entity_poly.pdbx_seq_one_letter_code
_entity_poly.pdbx_strand_id
1 'polypeptide(L)'
;MKGLQYLYPNRSFTLDELVEFMKIHWDTLHYNNFTVGKPTSLAAGQAVILPATARHVVLVVPHSAGELFNRKDKIILSVTENQEGFEESLISSLVTSNALTGVWSIQKTMSIHKERKGPAEEALLRYTEHLRTLLKNEGYLD
;
A
#
# COMPACT_ATOMS: atom_id res chain seq x y z
N MET A 1 -3.61 -17.73 -1.20
CA MET A 1 -3.64 -16.32 -0.74
C MET A 1 -2.31 -15.71 -1.14
N LYS A 2 -2.29 -14.60 -1.88
CA LYS A 2 -1.02 -14.10 -2.44
C LYS A 2 -0.32 -13.14 -1.50
N GLY A 3 -1.02 -12.33 -0.70
CA GLY A 3 -0.42 -11.47 0.36
C GLY A 3 0.64 -10.45 -0.11
N LEU A 4 0.98 -10.51 -1.39
CA LEU A 4 2.03 -9.85 -2.13
C LEU A 4 1.46 -9.63 -3.54
N GLN A 5 1.45 -8.38 -3.96
CA GLN A 5 1.15 -7.98 -5.33
C GLN A 5 2.40 -7.37 -5.96
N TYR A 6 2.51 -7.54 -7.27
CA TYR A 6 3.63 -7.05 -8.05
C TYR A 6 3.11 -6.27 -9.22
N LEU A 7 3.63 -5.05 -9.40
CA LEU A 7 3.46 -4.26 -10.61
C LEU A 7 4.84 -4.18 -11.28
N TYR A 8 4.91 -4.39 -12.59
CA TYR A 8 6.17 -4.45 -13.35
C TYR A 8 6.23 -3.25 -14.30
N PRO A 9 6.57 -2.06 -13.80
CA PRO A 9 6.72 -0.89 -14.64
C PRO A 9 7.85 -1.07 -15.66
N ASN A 10 7.77 -0.34 -16.77
CA ASN A 10 8.78 -0.36 -17.84
C ASN A 10 10.12 0.30 -17.46
N ARG A 11 10.23 0.86 -16.25
CA ARG A 11 11.46 1.40 -15.66
C ARG A 11 11.55 1.08 -14.17
N SER A 12 12.77 1.13 -13.62
CA SER A 12 12.98 1.14 -12.17
C SER A 12 12.47 2.44 -11.53
N PHE A 13 11.98 2.33 -10.29
CA PHE A 13 11.67 3.47 -9.42
C PHE A 13 12.61 3.46 -8.22
N THR A 14 13.09 4.63 -7.81
CA THR A 14 13.57 4.81 -6.44
C THR A 14 12.37 4.99 -5.50
N LEU A 15 12.58 4.88 -4.17
CA LEU A 15 11.51 5.17 -3.23
C LEU A 15 11.05 6.63 -3.34
N ASP A 16 11.98 7.58 -3.49
CA ASP A 16 11.66 9.00 -3.58
C ASP A 16 10.84 9.32 -4.84
N GLU A 17 11.21 8.74 -5.99
CA GLU A 17 10.44 8.88 -7.23
C GLU A 17 9.02 8.31 -7.09
N LEU A 18 8.89 7.15 -6.43
CA LEU A 18 7.58 6.55 -6.20
C LEU A 18 6.72 7.42 -5.25
N VAL A 19 7.34 7.98 -4.22
CA VAL A 19 6.68 8.90 -3.28
C VAL A 19 6.22 10.16 -4.00
N GLU A 20 7.07 10.77 -4.82
CA GLU A 20 6.72 11.96 -5.60
C GLU A 20 5.59 11.66 -6.58
N PHE A 21 5.68 10.54 -7.30
CA PHE A 21 4.61 10.06 -8.17
C PHE A 21 3.28 9.92 -7.42
N MET A 22 3.29 9.25 -6.26
CA MET A 22 2.07 9.08 -5.47
C MET A 22 1.57 10.43 -4.91
N LYS A 23 2.43 11.37 -4.52
CA LYS A 23 1.97 12.70 -4.07
C LYS A 23 1.24 13.48 -5.17
N ILE A 24 1.65 13.32 -6.42
CA ILE A 24 1.06 14.03 -7.57
C ILE A 24 -0.25 13.38 -8.01
N HIS A 25 -0.30 12.04 -8.08
CA HIS A 25 -1.38 11.32 -8.77
C HIS A 25 -2.35 10.57 -7.83
N TRP A 26 -2.01 10.38 -6.55
CA TRP A 26 -2.84 9.60 -5.63
C TRP A 26 -4.08 10.36 -5.19
N ASP A 27 -5.25 9.75 -5.37
CA ASP A 27 -6.53 10.34 -4.99
C ASP A 27 -6.80 10.12 -3.49
N THR A 28 -6.42 11.10 -2.67
CA THR A 28 -6.63 11.09 -1.22
C THR A 28 -8.10 11.34 -0.80
N LEU A 29 -9.00 11.65 -1.73
CA LEU A 29 -10.43 11.82 -1.44
C LEU A 29 -11.17 10.48 -1.48
N HIS A 30 -10.84 9.62 -2.44
CA HIS A 30 -11.48 8.31 -2.61
C HIS A 30 -10.63 7.16 -2.06
N TYR A 31 -9.34 7.39 -1.84
CA TYR A 31 -8.43 6.46 -1.19
C TYR A 31 -7.81 7.11 0.04
N ASN A 32 -7.33 6.28 0.96
CA ASN A 32 -6.71 6.77 2.18
C ASN A 32 -5.41 7.51 1.88
N ASN A 33 -5.08 8.48 2.73
CA ASN A 33 -3.77 9.13 2.68
C ASN A 33 -2.66 8.13 3.07
N PHE A 34 -1.45 8.37 2.58
CA PHE A 34 -0.28 7.54 2.85
C PHE A 34 0.77 8.29 3.65
N THR A 35 1.62 7.53 4.33
CA THR A 35 2.82 8.05 5.00
C THR A 35 4.06 7.37 4.43
N VAL A 36 5.23 7.94 4.69
CA VAL A 36 6.53 7.35 4.31
C VAL A 36 7.29 7.10 5.60
N GLY A 37 7.74 5.87 5.80
CA GLY A 37 8.39 5.50 7.05
C GLY A 37 8.99 4.11 7.03
N LYS A 38 9.61 3.72 8.14
CA LYS A 38 10.09 2.36 8.33
C LYS A 38 8.93 1.47 8.79
N PRO A 39 8.59 0.40 8.06
CA PRO A 39 7.48 -0.50 8.45
C PRO A 39 7.64 -1.11 9.84
N THR A 40 8.89 -1.39 10.22
CA THR A 40 9.28 -1.87 11.55
C THR A 40 10.59 -1.19 11.96
N SER A 41 10.87 -1.13 13.26
CA SER A 41 12.15 -0.61 13.78
C SER A 41 13.37 -1.36 13.23
N LEU A 42 13.18 -2.63 12.87
CA LEU A 42 14.20 -3.52 12.31
C LEU A 42 14.28 -3.49 10.78
N ALA A 43 13.38 -2.77 10.10
CA ALA A 43 13.41 -2.68 8.64
C ALA A 43 14.65 -1.91 8.16
N ALA A 44 15.36 -2.51 7.20
CA ALA A 44 16.55 -1.92 6.60
C ALA A 44 16.26 -0.68 5.73
N GLY A 45 15.01 -0.54 5.26
CA GLY A 45 14.60 0.54 4.36
C GLY A 45 13.25 1.16 4.72
N GLN A 46 12.98 2.31 4.10
CA GLN A 46 11.68 2.98 4.16
C GLN A 46 10.71 2.40 3.12
N ALA A 47 9.43 2.64 3.32
CA ALA A 47 8.35 2.27 2.42
C ALA A 47 7.27 3.35 2.42
N VAL A 48 6.44 3.36 1.37
CA VAL A 48 5.13 4.01 1.45
C VAL A 48 4.19 3.09 2.23
N ILE A 49 3.45 3.67 3.16
CA ILE A 49 2.57 2.94 4.09
C ILE A 49 1.14 3.45 3.87
N LEU A 50 0.29 2.53 3.42
CA LEU A 50 -1.14 2.76 3.18
C LEU A 50 -1.95 2.06 4.27
N PRO A 51 -2.91 2.73 4.92
CA PRO A 51 -3.73 2.10 5.93
C PRO A 51 -4.69 1.09 5.28
N ALA A 52 -4.81 -0.11 5.84
CA ALA A 52 -5.74 -1.13 5.33
C ALA A 52 -6.88 -1.37 6.32
N THR A 53 -6.53 -1.60 7.58
CA THR A 53 -7.44 -1.69 8.72
C THR A 53 -6.77 -1.07 9.95
N ALA A 54 -7.40 -1.09 11.14
CA ALA A 54 -6.74 -0.62 12.36
C ALA A 54 -5.47 -1.42 12.67
N ARG A 55 -5.51 -2.74 12.44
CA ARG A 55 -4.43 -3.67 12.79
C ARG A 55 -3.49 -4.00 11.64
N HIS A 56 -3.77 -3.54 10.41
CA HIS A 56 -2.97 -3.87 9.23
C HIS A 56 -2.74 -2.67 8.32
N VAL A 57 -1.57 -2.66 7.70
CA VAL A 57 -1.18 -1.69 6.67
C VAL A 57 -0.70 -2.41 5.43
N VAL A 58 -0.76 -1.71 4.29
CA VAL A 58 -0.16 -2.14 3.03
C VAL A 58 1.13 -1.35 2.82
N LEU A 59 2.23 -2.06 2.68
CA LEU A 59 3.52 -1.50 2.32
C LEU A 59 3.66 -1.48 0.82
N VAL A 60 4.12 -0.36 0.27
CA VAL A 60 4.47 -0.22 -1.14
C VAL A 60 5.96 0.09 -1.23
N VAL A 61 6.72 -0.78 -1.90
CA VAL A 61 8.18 -0.71 -1.99
C VAL A 61 8.62 -0.93 -3.42
N PRO A 62 9.41 -0.03 -4.02
CA PRO A 62 10.06 -0.31 -5.28
C PRO A 62 11.23 -1.27 -5.05
N HIS A 63 11.35 -2.26 -5.92
CA HIS A 63 12.46 -3.19 -5.95
C HIS A 63 13.17 -3.02 -7.29
N SER A 64 14.42 -2.57 -7.23
CA SER A 64 15.32 -2.57 -8.38
C SER A 64 16.23 -3.79 -8.35
N ALA A 65 16.34 -4.48 -9.47
CA ALA A 65 17.24 -5.60 -9.65
C ALA A 65 18.67 -5.16 -10.06
N GLY A 66 18.98 -3.86 -9.96
CA GLY A 66 20.34 -3.30 -10.06
C GLY A 66 20.66 -2.55 -11.35
N GLU A 67 19.89 -2.75 -12.43
CA GLU A 67 20.05 -2.03 -13.71
C GLU A 67 18.84 -1.11 -13.94
N LEU A 68 19.03 0.01 -14.65
CA LEU A 68 18.01 1.06 -14.81
C LEU A 68 16.74 0.60 -15.56
N PHE A 69 16.86 -0.43 -16.41
CA PHE A 69 15.79 -1.01 -17.21
C PHE A 69 15.77 -2.54 -17.08
N ASN A 70 15.67 -3.05 -15.86
CA ASN A 70 15.59 -4.49 -15.64
C ASN A 70 14.13 -4.95 -15.68
N ARG A 71 13.81 -5.97 -16.47
CA ARG A 71 12.46 -6.58 -16.49
C ARG A 71 12.03 -7.19 -15.16
N LYS A 72 12.96 -7.34 -14.21
CA LYS A 72 12.69 -7.78 -12.83
C LYS A 72 12.38 -6.64 -11.89
N ASP A 73 12.56 -5.39 -12.33
CA ASP A 73 12.16 -4.21 -11.57
C ASP A 73 10.65 -4.25 -11.35
N LYS A 74 10.25 -3.99 -10.12
CA LYS A 74 8.86 -4.13 -9.72
C LYS A 74 8.53 -3.25 -8.54
N ILE A 75 7.28 -2.85 -8.45
CA ILE A 75 6.70 -2.29 -7.23
C ILE A 75 6.00 -3.44 -6.52
N ILE A 76 6.38 -3.65 -5.26
CA ILE A 76 5.84 -4.70 -4.40
C ILE A 76 4.85 -4.06 -3.45
N LEU A 77 3.62 -4.60 -3.41
CA LEU A 77 2.63 -4.27 -2.40
C LEU A 77 2.43 -5.46 -1.48
N SER A 78 2.45 -5.28 -0.16
CA SER A 78 2.22 -6.39 0.77
C SER A 78 1.50 -5.95 2.05
N VAL A 79 0.72 -6.86 2.63
CA VAL A 79 0.01 -6.62 3.90
C VAL A 79 0.89 -7.05 5.07
N THR A 80 1.06 -6.14 6.03
CA THR A 80 1.71 -6.38 7.31
C THR A 80 0.83 -5.88 8.46
N GLU A 81 1.12 -6.33 9.68
CA GLU A 81 0.51 -5.78 10.88
C GLU A 81 0.95 -4.33 11.10
N ASN A 82 0.00 -3.51 11.54
CA ASN A 82 0.24 -2.14 11.94
C ASN A 82 1.02 -2.14 13.27
N GLN A 83 2.06 -1.34 13.38
CA GLN A 83 2.83 -1.19 14.61
C GLN A 83 2.41 0.10 15.31
N GLU A 84 2.47 0.14 16.64
CA GLU A 84 1.91 1.19 17.52
C GLU A 84 2.28 2.63 17.11
N GLY A 85 3.39 2.85 16.39
CA GLY A 85 3.82 4.18 15.92
C GLY A 85 3.06 4.77 14.73
N PHE A 86 2.27 3.98 14.00
CA PHE A 86 1.52 4.45 12.82
C PHE A 86 0.02 4.64 13.09
N GLU A 87 -0.48 4.15 14.22
CA GLU A 87 -1.92 4.04 14.50
C GLU A 87 -2.65 5.40 14.48
N GLU A 88 -2.14 6.44 15.13
CA GLU A 88 -2.87 7.71 15.26
C GLU A 88 -3.03 8.47 13.92
N SER A 89 -1.97 8.51 13.11
CA SER A 89 -2.00 9.19 11.80
C SER A 89 -2.79 8.43 10.72
N LEU A 90 -2.88 7.10 10.86
CA LEU A 90 -3.49 6.23 9.85
C LEU A 90 -4.97 5.96 10.14
N ILE A 91 -5.37 5.89 11.41
CA ILE A 91 -6.79 5.77 11.77
C ILE A 91 -7.58 7.00 11.33
N SER A 92 -6.98 8.19 11.44
CA SER A 92 -7.60 9.45 11.01
C SER A 92 -7.67 9.62 9.48
N SER A 93 -6.84 8.90 8.73
CA SER A 93 -6.84 8.94 7.26
C SER A 93 -7.68 7.85 6.60
N LEU A 94 -8.27 6.94 7.38
CA LEU A 94 -9.28 6.01 6.90
C LEU A 94 -10.51 6.81 6.46
N VAL A 95 -10.64 7.04 5.16
CA VAL A 95 -11.77 7.75 4.59
C VAL A 95 -13.04 6.96 4.92
N THR A 96 -13.91 7.57 5.73
CA THR A 96 -15.21 7.03 6.15
C THR A 96 -16.25 7.01 5.02
N SER A 97 -15.86 7.15 3.76
CA SER A 97 -16.76 7.19 2.61
C SER A 97 -17.13 5.78 2.13
N ASN A 98 -18.25 5.30 2.69
CA ASN A 98 -19.26 4.40 2.13
C ASN A 98 -18.89 2.98 1.63
N ALA A 99 -17.63 2.57 1.58
CA ALA A 99 -17.24 1.16 1.35
C ALA A 99 -16.42 0.54 2.50
N LEU A 100 -15.85 1.37 3.39
CA LEU A 100 -15.04 0.95 4.54
C LEU A 100 -15.82 0.93 5.88
N THR A 101 -17.05 1.43 5.90
CA THR A 101 -17.90 1.46 7.11
C THR A 101 -18.26 0.06 7.62
N GLY A 102 -18.27 -0.96 6.76
CA GLY A 102 -18.39 -2.36 7.18
C GLY A 102 -17.15 -2.89 7.89
N VAL A 103 -15.96 -2.35 7.60
CA VAL A 103 -14.68 -2.85 8.14
C VAL A 103 -14.50 -2.45 9.61
N TRP A 104 -14.96 -1.26 10.01
CA TRP A 104 -14.81 -0.79 11.39
C TRP A 104 -15.70 -1.56 12.38
N SER A 105 -16.90 -1.99 11.96
CA SER A 105 -17.78 -2.86 12.76
C SER A 105 -17.34 -4.33 12.79
N ILE A 106 -16.46 -4.76 11.88
CA ILE A 106 -15.86 -6.10 11.86
C ILE A 106 -14.66 -6.23 12.82
N GLN A 107 -13.99 -5.13 13.18
CA GLN A 107 -12.75 -5.12 13.98
C GLN A 107 -12.90 -5.75 15.37
N LYS A 108 -14.09 -5.73 15.99
CA LYS A 108 -14.27 -6.24 17.36
C LYS A 108 -14.52 -7.76 17.44
N THR A 109 -14.77 -8.45 16.34
CA THR A 109 -15.25 -9.86 16.39
C THR A 109 -14.42 -10.85 15.56
N MET A 110 -13.52 -10.38 14.69
CA MET A 110 -12.67 -11.24 13.84
C MET A 110 -11.24 -11.38 14.37
N SER A 111 -10.68 -12.59 14.25
CA SER A 111 -9.27 -12.85 14.55
C SER A 111 -8.34 -12.11 13.57
N ILE A 112 -7.14 -11.75 14.03
CA ILE A 112 -6.11 -11.05 13.23
C ILE A 112 -5.88 -11.74 11.89
N HIS A 113 -5.76 -13.07 11.89
CA HIS A 113 -5.58 -13.85 10.67
C HIS A 113 -6.76 -13.70 9.70
N LYS A 114 -8.00 -13.79 10.20
CA LYS A 114 -9.20 -13.62 9.36
C LYS A 114 -9.30 -12.22 8.79
N GLU A 115 -8.92 -11.20 9.55
CA GLU A 115 -8.85 -9.82 9.08
C GLU A 115 -7.80 -9.65 7.97
N ARG A 116 -6.60 -10.23 8.16
CA ARG A 116 -5.55 -10.22 7.15
C ARG A 116 -6.00 -10.85 5.84
N LYS A 117 -6.73 -11.97 5.91
CA LYS A 117 -7.22 -12.70 4.73
C LYS A 117 -8.47 -12.09 4.07
N GLY A 118 -9.18 -11.23 4.78
CA GLY A 118 -10.40 -10.59 4.31
C GLY A 118 -10.16 -9.10 4.01
N PRO A 119 -10.60 -8.20 4.90
CA PRO A 119 -10.58 -6.75 4.63
C PRO A 119 -9.19 -6.19 4.30
N ALA A 120 -8.11 -6.70 4.90
CA ALA A 120 -6.77 -6.20 4.59
C ALA A 120 -6.29 -6.64 3.19
N GLU A 121 -6.62 -7.86 2.75
CA GLU A 121 -6.33 -8.33 1.39
C GLU A 121 -7.20 -7.58 0.36
N GLU A 122 -8.45 -7.27 0.69
CA GLU A 122 -9.32 -6.44 -0.16
C GLU A 122 -8.74 -5.03 -0.35
N ALA A 123 -8.25 -4.41 0.72
CA ALA A 123 -7.54 -3.13 0.64
C ALA A 123 -6.28 -3.23 -0.24
N LEU A 124 -5.48 -4.29 -0.05
CA LEU A 124 -4.30 -4.56 -0.89
C LEU A 124 -4.67 -4.62 -2.38
N LEU A 125 -5.71 -5.36 -2.74
CA LEU A 125 -6.16 -5.48 -4.13
C LEU A 125 -6.64 -4.13 -4.68
N ARG A 126 -7.44 -3.38 -3.91
CA ARG A 126 -7.94 -2.05 -4.32
C ARG A 126 -6.80 -1.06 -4.54
N TYR A 127 -5.81 -1.01 -3.65
CA TYR A 127 -4.64 -0.15 -3.82
C TYR A 127 -3.77 -0.58 -4.99
N THR A 128 -3.60 -1.89 -5.18
CA THR A 128 -2.84 -2.43 -6.31
C THR A 128 -3.46 -2.03 -7.64
N GLU A 129 -4.77 -2.19 -7.79
CA GLU A 129 -5.47 -1.80 -9.01
C GLU A 129 -5.45 -0.28 -9.23
N HIS A 130 -5.63 0.52 -8.17
CA HIS A 130 -5.54 1.98 -8.29
C HIS A 130 -4.14 2.41 -8.76
N LEU A 131 -3.09 1.93 -8.08
CA LEU A 131 -1.71 2.26 -8.46
C LEU A 131 -1.38 1.76 -9.87
N ARG A 132 -1.88 0.59 -10.27
CA ARG A 132 -1.77 0.10 -11.65
C ARG A 132 -2.40 1.07 -12.65
N THR A 133 -3.62 1.54 -12.38
CA THR A 133 -4.29 2.50 -13.26
C THR A 133 -3.50 3.80 -13.37
N LEU A 134 -2.99 4.33 -12.25
CA LEU A 134 -2.16 5.54 -12.26
C LEU A 134 -0.89 5.35 -13.11
N LEU A 135 -0.16 4.26 -12.87
CA LEU A 135 1.06 3.95 -13.62
C LEU A 135 0.78 3.74 -15.11
N LYS A 136 -0.35 3.12 -15.46
CA LYS A 136 -0.77 2.93 -16.86
C LYS A 136 -1.13 4.27 -17.53
N ASN A 137 -1.85 5.14 -16.85
CA ASN A 137 -2.22 6.45 -17.36
C ASN A 137 -0.99 7.33 -17.67
N GLU A 138 0.06 7.19 -16.85
CA GLU A 138 1.33 7.91 -17.02
C GLU A 138 2.34 7.16 -17.92
N GLY A 139 1.93 6.05 -18.55
CA GLY A 139 2.76 5.32 -19.52
C GLY A 139 3.88 4.47 -18.92
N TYR A 140 3.83 4.16 -17.62
CA TYR A 140 4.77 3.26 -16.95
C TYR A 140 4.35 1.79 -17.01
N LEU A 141 3.11 1.48 -17.40
CA LEU A 141 2.59 0.13 -17.58
C LEU A 141 1.81 0.03 -18.91
N ASP A 142 1.96 -1.11 -19.58
CA ASP A 142 1.24 -1.45 -20.82
C ASP A 142 -0.17 -2.00 -20.54
#